data_AF-A0A9P5GN90-F1
#
_entry.id   AF-A0A9P5GN90-F1
#
_cell.length_a   1.000
_cell.length_b   1.000
_cell.length_c   1.000
_cell.angle_alpha   90.00
_cell.angle_beta   90.00
_cell.angle_gamma   90.00
#
_symmetry.space_group_name_H-M   'P 1'
#
loop_
_entity.id
_entity.type
_entity.pdbx_description
1 polymer ?
#
loop_
_entity_poly.entity_id
_entity_poly.type
_entity_poly.pdbx_seq_one_letter_code
_entity_poly.pdbx_strand_id
1 'polypeptide(L)'
;MYTFRCTFFKRIETNLSLKGLERVAAIANDSELAPHVYSLAVKYVARPEDKLGEGLAWNRHSSGYLLLDADVQKWAEALRGLVNCTSFHLIRQGWSDKDTCLDHFTSTDIITLILNGIVKAHIPVKEFLVDFIPERRGGANELDPRRLNIPDLWKPEFIAVWANLQVLLLNFTIEKIGIVDWIDPIVRHATDLRKLTILFDDGWAARGLIERLSSLDTTSQLQELTLKGVTEPKTNEASLSKLLHNYRDSLRVLDITRITLESSGWKSILRMLSEFPVLKSCSFNILKEVCCDIQFPVASEIPTVDEGTEFTFRSRKRKGRTFNTRVSCRGPNTKAIIRRLADSMEIVR
;
A
#
# COMPACT_ATOMS: atom_id res chain seq x y z
N MET A 1 34.68 6.58 -9.46
CA MET A 1 33.96 5.46 -10.12
C MET A 1 33.05 4.68 -9.14
N TYR A 2 33.52 4.35 -7.93
CA TYR A 2 32.71 3.71 -6.88
C TYR A 2 31.41 4.47 -6.52
N THR A 3 31.49 5.78 -6.25
CA THR A 3 30.31 6.61 -5.91
C THR A 3 29.26 6.64 -7.03
N PHE A 4 29.69 6.63 -8.29
CA PHE A 4 28.78 6.57 -9.44
C PHE A 4 28.03 5.23 -9.48
N ARG A 5 28.74 4.11 -9.25
CA ARG A 5 28.15 2.77 -9.19
C ARG A 5 27.14 2.63 -8.04
N CYS A 6 27.51 3.08 -6.83
CA CYS A 6 26.63 3.03 -5.67
C CYS A 6 25.36 3.88 -5.82
N THR A 7 25.41 4.98 -6.59
CA THR A 7 24.25 5.86 -6.75
C THR A 7 23.36 5.41 -7.89
N PHE A 8 23.95 4.99 -9.01
CA PHE A 8 23.20 4.63 -10.22
C PHE A 8 22.60 3.21 -10.15
N PHE A 9 23.31 2.25 -9.54
CA PHE A 9 22.83 0.86 -9.47
C PHE A 9 22.07 0.54 -8.18
N LYS A 10 21.95 1.49 -7.24
CA LYS A 10 21.17 1.31 -6.01
C LYS A 10 19.76 0.78 -6.30
N ARG A 11 19.15 1.31 -7.36
CA ARG A 11 17.85 0.91 -7.85
C ARG A 11 17.93 0.65 -9.34
N ILE A 12 17.57 -0.56 -9.75
CA ILE A 12 17.48 -0.93 -11.17
C ILE A 12 16.02 -1.05 -11.59
N GLU A 13 15.74 -0.76 -12.85
CA GLU A 13 14.38 -0.84 -13.40
C GLU A 13 14.27 -2.00 -14.41
N THR A 14 13.05 -2.52 -14.61
CA THR A 14 12.74 -3.49 -15.66
C THR A 14 11.26 -3.41 -16.05
N ASN A 15 10.94 -3.80 -17.28
CA ASN A 15 9.56 -4.01 -17.75
C ASN A 15 9.23 -5.51 -17.88
N LEU A 16 10.07 -6.38 -17.31
CA LEU A 16 9.97 -7.84 -17.36
C LEU A 16 10.05 -8.48 -18.76
N SER A 17 10.40 -7.73 -19.81
CA SER A 17 10.69 -8.30 -21.13
C SER A 17 11.95 -9.18 -21.12
N LEU A 18 12.18 -9.96 -22.17
CA LEU A 18 13.42 -10.72 -22.38
C LEU A 18 14.66 -9.83 -22.29
N LYS A 19 14.65 -8.67 -22.95
CA LYS A 19 15.75 -7.69 -22.87
C LYS A 19 15.94 -7.16 -21.44
N GLY A 20 14.83 -6.97 -20.72
CA GLY A 20 14.86 -6.62 -19.30
C GLY A 20 15.51 -7.70 -18.45
N LEU A 21 15.16 -8.97 -18.70
CA LEU A 21 15.75 -10.14 -18.04
C LEU A 21 17.25 -10.25 -18.33
N GLU A 22 17.66 -10.17 -19.59
CA GLU A 22 19.08 -10.20 -19.99
C GLU A 22 19.89 -9.12 -19.28
N ARG A 23 19.34 -7.90 -19.19
CA ARG A 23 19.99 -6.80 -18.48
C ARG A 23 20.09 -7.06 -16.98
N VAL A 24 19.02 -7.51 -16.34
CA VAL A 24 19.03 -7.81 -14.90
C VAL A 24 19.98 -8.97 -14.60
N ALA A 25 19.99 -10.02 -15.43
CA ALA A 25 20.90 -11.15 -15.30
C ALA A 25 22.37 -10.73 -15.50
N ALA A 26 22.66 -9.87 -16.47
CA ALA A 26 24.01 -9.33 -16.66
C ALA A 26 24.50 -8.57 -15.42
N ILE A 27 23.65 -7.74 -14.81
CA ILE A 27 23.97 -7.02 -13.57
C ILE A 27 24.14 -8.00 -12.40
N ALA A 28 23.27 -9.00 -12.30
CA ALA A 28 23.28 -10.00 -11.24
C ALA A 28 24.52 -10.90 -11.28
N ASN A 29 25.09 -11.13 -12.46
CA ASN A 29 26.32 -11.90 -12.66
C ASN A 29 27.60 -11.05 -12.60
N ASP A 30 27.48 -9.73 -12.51
CA ASP A 30 28.62 -8.82 -12.38
C ASP A 30 28.99 -8.65 -10.90
N SER A 31 30.16 -9.18 -10.51
CA SER A 31 30.67 -9.14 -9.14
C SER A 31 30.89 -7.73 -8.59
N GLU A 32 31.06 -6.73 -9.46
CA GLU A 32 31.23 -5.33 -9.05
C GLU A 32 29.91 -4.57 -8.95
N LEU A 33 28.88 -4.95 -9.72
CA LEU A 33 27.60 -4.24 -9.75
C LEU A 33 26.55 -4.85 -8.82
N ALA A 34 26.42 -6.18 -8.79
CA ALA A 34 25.39 -6.88 -8.03
C ALA A 34 25.33 -6.48 -6.54
N PRO A 35 26.47 -6.31 -5.82
CA PRO A 35 26.43 -5.91 -4.40
C PRO A 35 25.88 -4.49 -4.17
N HIS A 36 25.79 -3.65 -5.21
CA HIS A 36 25.28 -2.30 -5.12
C HIS A 36 23.79 -2.18 -5.42
N VAL A 37 23.12 -3.26 -5.83
CA VAL A 37 21.68 -3.27 -6.11
C VAL A 37 20.91 -3.57 -4.83
N TYR A 38 20.10 -2.62 -4.37
CA TYR A 38 19.27 -2.73 -3.17
C TYR A 38 17.77 -2.76 -3.47
N SER A 39 17.38 -2.27 -4.65
CA SER A 39 15.98 -2.14 -5.05
C SER A 39 15.78 -2.50 -6.52
N LEU A 40 14.71 -3.25 -6.79
CA LEU A 40 14.22 -3.51 -8.13
C LEU A 40 12.87 -2.82 -8.32
N ALA A 41 12.78 -2.02 -9.37
CA ALA A 41 11.51 -1.45 -9.81
C ALA A 41 11.03 -2.12 -11.08
N VAL A 42 9.84 -2.72 -11.04
CA VAL A 42 9.15 -3.13 -12.25
C VAL A 42 8.29 -1.97 -12.71
N LYS A 43 8.59 -1.39 -13.87
CA LYS A 43 7.87 -0.25 -14.40
C LYS A 43 7.26 -0.61 -15.74
N TYR A 44 5.94 -0.48 -15.82
CA TYR A 44 5.22 -0.53 -17.07
C TYR A 44 4.73 0.88 -17.42
N VAL A 45 5.12 1.38 -18.59
CA VAL A 45 4.56 2.59 -19.15
C VAL A 45 3.81 2.19 -20.41
N ALA A 46 2.51 2.46 -20.50
CA ALA A 46 1.70 2.13 -21.67
C ALA A 46 2.12 2.98 -22.89
N ARG A 47 3.23 2.59 -23.52
CA ARG A 47 3.74 3.09 -24.81
C ARG A 47 3.61 1.98 -25.83
N PRO A 48 3.33 2.27 -27.11
CA PRO A 48 3.17 1.24 -28.14
C PRO A 48 4.36 0.26 -28.25
N GLU A 49 5.57 0.77 -27.97
CA GLU A 49 6.85 0.07 -28.03
C GLU A 49 7.18 -0.72 -26.74
N ASP A 50 6.45 -0.49 -25.64
CA ASP A 50 6.78 -1.01 -24.32
C ASP A 50 5.74 -2.05 -23.92
N LYS A 51 5.99 -3.30 -24.30
CA LYS A 51 5.13 -4.43 -23.95
C LYS A 51 5.68 -5.15 -22.73
N LEU A 52 4.87 -5.22 -21.69
CA LEU A 52 5.19 -5.92 -20.46
C LEU A 52 5.41 -7.42 -20.76
N GLY A 53 6.53 -7.97 -20.29
CA GLY A 53 6.80 -9.40 -20.44
C GLY A 53 7.08 -9.86 -21.89
N GLU A 54 7.36 -8.94 -22.82
CA GLU A 54 7.58 -9.27 -24.22
C GLU A 54 8.82 -10.17 -24.44
N GLY A 55 8.70 -11.13 -25.36
CA GLY A 55 9.79 -12.04 -25.72
C GLY A 55 9.95 -13.24 -24.79
N LEU A 56 9.02 -13.44 -23.84
CA LEU A 56 9.00 -14.56 -22.90
C LEU A 56 7.70 -15.37 -23.03
N ALA A 57 7.76 -16.64 -22.67
CA ALA A 57 6.62 -17.55 -22.64
C ALA A 57 6.02 -17.62 -21.22
N TRP A 58 4.72 -17.39 -21.13
CA TRP A 58 3.99 -17.33 -19.86
C TRP A 58 2.91 -18.40 -19.81
N ASN A 59 3.27 -19.63 -19.41
CA ASN A 59 2.25 -20.67 -19.24
C ASN A 59 1.55 -20.53 -17.89
N ARG A 60 0.30 -20.98 -17.85
CA ARG A 60 -0.62 -20.76 -16.73
C ARG A 60 -1.21 -22.06 -16.23
N HIS A 61 -1.44 -22.12 -14.93
CA HIS A 61 -2.31 -23.12 -14.34
C HIS A 61 -3.74 -22.93 -14.87
N SER A 62 -4.55 -23.98 -14.83
CA SER A 62 -5.97 -23.91 -15.23
C SER A 62 -6.77 -22.86 -14.45
N SER A 63 -6.31 -22.50 -13.24
CA SER A 63 -6.88 -21.44 -12.41
C SER A 63 -6.51 -20.02 -12.87
N GLY A 64 -5.44 -19.85 -13.65
CA GLY A 64 -5.02 -18.57 -14.25
C GLY A 64 -3.66 -18.01 -13.79
N TYR A 65 -3.10 -18.47 -12.67
CA TYR A 65 -1.80 -18.02 -12.18
C TYR A 65 -0.62 -18.60 -12.99
N LEU A 66 0.52 -17.90 -12.99
CA LEU A 66 1.73 -18.32 -13.72
C LEU A 66 2.33 -19.61 -13.17
N LEU A 67 2.68 -20.54 -14.06
CA LEU A 67 3.45 -21.73 -13.72
C LEU A 67 4.95 -21.39 -13.55
N LEU A 68 5.66 -22.19 -12.76
CA LEU A 68 7.09 -22.05 -12.51
C LEU A 68 7.94 -22.63 -13.66
N ASP A 69 7.72 -22.14 -14.88
CA ASP A 69 8.39 -22.63 -16.09
C ASP A 69 9.75 -21.96 -16.33
N ALA A 70 10.41 -22.33 -17.43
CA ALA A 70 11.78 -21.91 -17.76
C ALA A 70 12.00 -20.39 -17.66
N ASP A 71 11.11 -19.55 -18.20
CA ASP A 71 11.29 -18.09 -18.15
C ASP A 71 11.03 -17.50 -16.76
N VAL A 72 10.12 -18.09 -15.98
CA VAL A 72 9.92 -17.73 -14.57
C VAL A 72 11.14 -18.12 -13.73
N GLN A 73 11.77 -19.26 -14.02
CA GLN A 73 13.00 -19.69 -13.36
C GLN A 73 14.18 -18.78 -13.68
N LYS A 74 14.35 -18.35 -14.94
CA LYS A 74 15.41 -17.39 -15.31
C LYS A 74 15.27 -16.08 -14.52
N TRP A 75 14.05 -15.59 -14.32
CA TRP A 75 13.81 -14.43 -13.45
C TRP A 75 14.19 -14.72 -12.00
N ALA A 76 13.83 -15.87 -11.45
CA ALA A 76 14.23 -16.25 -10.09
C ALA A 76 15.76 -16.35 -9.92
N GLU A 77 16.47 -16.88 -10.92
CA GLU A 77 17.93 -16.94 -10.95
C GLU A 77 18.56 -15.54 -11.02
N ALA A 78 18.04 -14.68 -11.89
CA ALA A 78 18.50 -13.30 -11.99
C ALA A 78 18.29 -12.53 -10.67
N LEU A 79 17.14 -12.71 -10.01
CA LEU A 79 16.88 -12.10 -8.69
C LEU A 79 17.80 -12.66 -7.61
N ARG A 80 18.13 -13.95 -7.65
CA ARG A 80 19.05 -14.58 -6.69
C ARG A 80 20.45 -13.96 -6.73
N GLY A 81 20.94 -13.57 -7.92
CA GLY A 81 22.24 -12.91 -8.04
C GLY A 81 22.27 -11.48 -7.48
N LEU A 82 21.11 -10.83 -7.29
CA LEU A 82 21.00 -9.52 -6.66
C LEU A 82 21.01 -9.62 -5.13
N VAL A 83 22.13 -10.06 -4.56
CA VAL A 83 22.28 -10.48 -3.15
C VAL A 83 21.82 -9.46 -2.09
N ASN A 84 21.87 -8.16 -2.40
CA ASN A 84 21.49 -7.09 -1.47
C ASN A 84 20.11 -6.48 -1.78
N CYS A 85 19.42 -6.97 -2.82
CA CYS A 85 18.14 -6.44 -3.25
C CYS A 85 17.01 -6.92 -2.32
N THR A 86 16.48 -6.00 -1.51
CA THR A 86 15.43 -6.31 -0.50
C THR A 86 14.21 -5.40 -0.63
N SER A 87 14.19 -4.51 -1.63
CA SER A 87 13.10 -3.57 -1.90
C SER A 87 12.55 -3.78 -3.30
N PHE A 88 11.24 -4.00 -3.42
CA PHE A 88 10.56 -4.25 -4.69
C PHE A 88 9.45 -3.23 -4.89
N HIS A 89 9.47 -2.54 -6.03
CA HIS A 89 8.49 -1.52 -6.37
C HIS A 89 7.87 -1.78 -7.74
N LEU A 90 6.60 -2.18 -7.74
CA LEU A 90 5.83 -2.48 -8.93
C LEU A 90 5.02 -1.24 -9.30
N ILE A 91 5.32 -0.64 -10.45
CA ILE A 91 4.77 0.64 -10.91
C ILE A 91 4.05 0.42 -12.22
N ARG A 92 2.81 0.88 -12.28
CA ARG A 92 2.02 0.94 -13.52
C ARG A 92 1.71 2.38 -13.88
N GLN A 93 2.11 2.80 -15.08
CA GLN A 93 1.83 4.11 -15.65
C GLN A 93 1.05 3.93 -16.96
N GLY A 94 -0.28 3.94 -16.91
CA GLY A 94 -1.09 3.77 -18.11
C GLY A 94 -2.51 3.29 -17.81
N TRP A 95 -3.33 3.19 -18.85
CA TRP A 95 -4.72 2.77 -18.73
C TRP A 95 -4.85 1.25 -18.51
N SER A 96 -5.95 0.89 -17.87
CA SER A 96 -6.37 -0.39 -17.29
C SER A 96 -6.07 -1.66 -18.07
N ASP A 97 -5.80 -2.75 -17.34
CA ASP A 97 -5.88 -4.13 -17.84
C ASP A 97 -7.37 -4.49 -17.87
N LYS A 98 -8.15 -3.83 -18.73
CA LYS A 98 -9.51 -4.29 -19.06
C LYS A 98 -9.49 -5.56 -19.91
N ASP A 99 -8.33 -6.17 -20.03
CA ASP A 99 -8.10 -7.32 -20.87
C ASP A 99 -8.64 -8.56 -20.17
N THR A 100 -9.83 -8.97 -20.61
CA THR A 100 -10.45 -10.24 -20.24
C THR A 100 -9.67 -11.44 -20.81
N CYS A 101 -8.70 -11.20 -21.71
CA CYS A 101 -7.84 -12.22 -22.27
C CYS A 101 -6.78 -12.67 -21.25
N LEU A 102 -6.88 -13.93 -20.81
CA LEU A 102 -5.88 -14.60 -19.98
C LEU A 102 -4.53 -14.78 -20.71
N ASP A 103 -4.50 -14.63 -22.03
CA ASP A 103 -3.32 -14.91 -22.86
C ASP A 103 -2.24 -13.81 -22.77
N HIS A 104 -2.58 -12.62 -22.26
CA HIS A 104 -1.62 -11.52 -22.10
C HIS A 104 -1.03 -11.48 -20.69
N PHE A 105 0.23 -11.07 -20.58
CA PHE A 105 0.90 -10.80 -19.31
C PHE A 105 0.40 -9.46 -18.75
N THR A 106 -0.09 -9.46 -17.52
CA THR A 106 -0.80 -8.33 -16.89
C THR A 106 -0.09 -7.82 -15.63
N SER A 107 -0.60 -6.73 -15.05
CA SER A 107 -0.09 -6.18 -13.79
C SER A 107 -0.18 -7.19 -12.63
N THR A 108 -1.16 -8.09 -12.64
CA THR A 108 -1.27 -9.14 -11.61
C THR A 108 -0.17 -10.20 -11.78
N ASP A 109 0.24 -10.47 -13.01
CA ASP A 109 1.32 -11.43 -13.29
C ASP A 109 2.68 -10.92 -12.83
N ILE A 110 2.90 -9.59 -12.83
CA ILE A 110 4.07 -8.96 -12.22
C ILE A 110 4.18 -9.37 -10.75
N ILE A 111 3.09 -9.26 -10.00
CA ILE A 111 3.06 -9.59 -8.57
C ILE A 111 3.43 -11.07 -8.39
N THR A 112 2.75 -11.97 -9.10
CA THR A 112 2.99 -13.42 -8.99
C THR A 112 4.42 -13.78 -9.37
N LEU A 113 4.96 -13.22 -10.45
CA LEU A 113 6.34 -13.46 -10.89
C LEU A 113 7.36 -13.01 -9.83
N ILE A 114 7.21 -11.80 -9.31
CA ILE A 114 8.14 -11.24 -8.33
C ILE A 114 8.05 -11.99 -6.99
N LEU A 115 6.84 -12.31 -6.51
CA LEU A 115 6.67 -13.10 -5.29
C LEU A 115 7.30 -14.49 -5.42
N ASN A 116 7.08 -15.18 -6.55
CA ASN A 116 7.71 -16.47 -6.82
C ASN A 116 9.23 -16.36 -6.83
N GLY A 117 9.77 -15.32 -7.48
CA GLY A 117 11.20 -15.04 -7.52
C GLY A 117 11.80 -14.81 -6.13
N ILE A 118 11.15 -13.97 -5.31
CA ILE A 118 11.54 -13.70 -3.93
C ILE A 118 11.64 -15.00 -3.11
N VAL A 119 10.60 -15.83 -3.16
CA VAL A 119 10.55 -17.09 -2.42
C VAL A 119 11.64 -18.04 -2.90
N LYS A 120 11.80 -18.22 -4.22
CA LYS A 120 12.82 -19.11 -4.80
C LYS A 120 14.26 -18.64 -4.57
N ALA A 121 14.47 -17.33 -4.46
CA ALA A 121 15.76 -16.74 -4.15
C ALA A 121 16.00 -16.58 -2.64
N HIS A 122 15.03 -16.91 -1.78
CA HIS A 122 15.09 -16.74 -0.32
C HIS A 122 15.45 -15.32 0.10
N ILE A 123 14.91 -14.31 -0.60
CA ILE A 123 15.25 -12.91 -0.37
C ILE A 123 14.48 -12.38 0.85
N PRO A 124 15.14 -11.93 1.93
CA PRO A 124 14.45 -11.31 3.07
C PRO A 124 13.95 -9.91 2.68
N VAL A 125 12.66 -9.81 2.36
CA VAL A 125 12.07 -8.58 1.84
C VAL A 125 11.94 -7.55 2.95
N LYS A 126 12.37 -6.31 2.71
CA LYS A 126 12.18 -5.16 3.60
C LYS A 126 11.09 -4.22 3.12
N GLU A 127 10.96 -4.05 1.80
CA GLU A 127 9.95 -3.16 1.21
C GLU A 127 9.27 -3.84 0.02
N PHE A 128 7.94 -3.78 -0.01
CA PHE A 128 7.14 -4.27 -1.11
C PHE A 128 6.05 -3.27 -1.44
N LEU A 129 6.13 -2.67 -2.63
CA LEU A 129 5.29 -1.55 -3.03
C LEU A 129 4.56 -1.89 -4.32
N VAL A 130 3.23 -1.96 -4.26
CA VAL A 130 2.35 -2.11 -5.42
C VAL A 130 1.71 -0.76 -5.69
N ASP A 131 2.23 -0.04 -6.68
CA ASP A 131 1.85 1.33 -7.03
C ASP A 131 1.26 1.41 -8.43
N PHE A 132 -0.01 0.99 -8.55
CA PHE A 132 -0.68 0.83 -9.84
C PHE A 132 -1.68 1.93 -10.18
N ILE A 133 -1.99 2.83 -9.23
CA ILE A 133 -2.85 3.99 -9.49
C ILE A 133 -1.97 5.23 -9.65
N PRO A 134 -1.88 5.80 -10.87
CA PRO A 134 -1.12 7.02 -11.08
C PRO A 134 -1.68 8.20 -10.28
N GLU A 135 -0.81 9.12 -9.88
CA GLU A 135 -1.23 10.34 -9.21
C GLU A 135 -2.32 11.08 -10.01
N ARG A 136 -3.46 11.36 -9.34
CA ARG A 136 -4.62 12.10 -9.88
C ARG A 136 -5.45 11.38 -10.94
N ARG A 137 -5.24 10.08 -11.17
CA ARG A 137 -6.06 9.25 -12.07
C ARG A 137 -6.58 8.03 -11.31
N GLY A 138 -7.87 8.03 -10.96
CA GLY A 138 -8.53 6.86 -10.38
C GLY A 138 -9.16 5.95 -11.45
N GLY A 139 -9.47 4.72 -11.08
CA GLY A 139 -10.29 3.79 -11.86
C GLY A 139 -9.52 2.72 -12.64
N ALA A 140 -10.05 1.49 -12.57
CA ALA A 140 -9.72 0.31 -13.40
C ALA A 140 -8.27 -0.23 -13.29
N ASN A 141 -7.68 -0.14 -12.09
CA ASN A 141 -6.40 -0.79 -11.76
C ASN A 141 -6.60 -2.03 -10.89
N GLU A 142 -7.70 -2.75 -11.11
CA GLU A 142 -8.05 -3.96 -10.36
C GLU A 142 -7.07 -5.09 -10.66
N LEU A 143 -6.81 -5.91 -9.65
CA LEU A 143 -6.09 -7.17 -9.83
C LEU A 143 -7.08 -8.29 -10.20
N ASP A 144 -6.60 -9.26 -10.97
CA ASP A 144 -7.36 -10.47 -11.28
C ASP A 144 -7.04 -11.57 -10.25
N PRO A 145 -7.92 -11.85 -9.27
CA PRO A 145 -7.62 -12.82 -8.21
C PRO A 145 -7.31 -14.23 -8.74
N ARG A 146 -7.77 -14.57 -9.94
CA ARG A 146 -7.49 -15.86 -10.61
C ARG A 146 -6.00 -16.03 -10.93
N ARG A 147 -5.28 -14.92 -11.10
CA ARG A 147 -3.84 -14.91 -11.44
C ARG A 147 -2.93 -14.91 -10.21
N LEU A 148 -3.50 -14.90 -9.01
CA LEU A 148 -2.79 -14.89 -7.73
C LEU A 148 -2.75 -16.31 -7.15
N ASN A 149 -1.56 -16.78 -6.79
CA ASN A 149 -1.40 -18.08 -6.13
C ASN A 149 -1.53 -17.93 -4.60
N ILE A 150 -2.76 -17.77 -4.11
CA ILE A 150 -3.04 -17.56 -2.68
C ILE A 150 -2.52 -18.71 -1.79
N PRO A 151 -2.66 -20.00 -2.14
CA PRO A 151 -2.15 -21.10 -1.32
C PRO A 151 -0.65 -21.00 -1.02
N ASP A 152 0.15 -20.47 -1.93
CA ASP A 152 1.61 -20.33 -1.74
C ASP A 152 1.98 -19.31 -0.66
N LEU A 153 1.10 -18.36 -0.36
CA LEU A 153 1.33 -17.34 0.67
C LEU A 153 1.25 -17.90 2.10
N TRP A 154 0.75 -19.11 2.26
CA TRP A 154 0.65 -19.81 3.55
C TRP A 154 1.80 -20.80 3.77
N LYS A 155 2.68 -20.96 2.79
CA LYS A 155 3.80 -21.89 2.87
C LYS A 155 4.92 -21.33 3.76
N PRO A 156 5.64 -22.19 4.52
CA PRO A 156 6.71 -21.73 5.41
C PRO A 156 7.80 -20.91 4.71
N GLU A 157 8.11 -21.23 3.45
CA GLU A 157 9.12 -20.54 2.65
C GLU A 157 8.72 -19.08 2.38
N PHE A 158 7.44 -18.83 2.09
CA PHE A 158 6.92 -17.47 1.95
C PHE A 158 6.97 -16.73 3.28
N ILE A 159 6.48 -17.35 4.35
CA ILE A 159 6.44 -16.75 5.68
C ILE A 159 7.85 -16.33 6.13
N ALA A 160 8.87 -17.18 5.91
CA ALA A 160 10.24 -16.90 6.29
C ALA A 160 10.84 -15.67 5.61
N VAL A 161 10.61 -15.51 4.30
CA VAL A 161 11.11 -14.34 3.55
C VAL A 161 10.31 -13.07 3.83
N TRP A 162 9.01 -13.22 4.14
CA TRP A 162 8.06 -12.11 4.29
C TRP A 162 8.00 -11.54 5.71
N ALA A 163 8.39 -12.31 6.73
CA ALA A 163 8.42 -11.87 8.13
C ALA A 163 9.24 -10.60 8.37
N ASN A 164 10.25 -10.36 7.52
CA ASN A 164 11.16 -9.21 7.58
C ASN A 164 10.58 -7.93 6.95
N LEU A 165 9.38 -7.99 6.36
CA LEU A 165 8.79 -6.88 5.63
C LEU A 165 8.50 -5.71 6.58
N GLN A 166 9.06 -4.53 6.27
CA GLN A 166 8.93 -3.32 7.09
C GLN A 166 7.99 -2.29 6.46
N VAL A 167 7.94 -2.23 5.12
CA VAL A 167 7.13 -1.26 4.39
C VAL A 167 6.27 -1.98 3.35
N LEU A 168 4.95 -1.81 3.47
CA LEU A 168 3.96 -2.32 2.52
C LEU A 168 3.12 -1.17 1.97
N LEU A 169 3.08 -1.06 0.64
CA LEU A 169 2.17 -0.19 -0.09
C LEU A 169 1.28 -1.02 -1.01
N LEU A 170 -0.03 -0.84 -0.87
CA LEU A 170 -1.07 -1.40 -1.73
C LEU A 170 -1.87 -0.23 -2.32
N ASN A 171 -1.53 0.17 -3.55
CA ASN A 171 -2.18 1.26 -4.28
C ASN A 171 -2.74 0.74 -5.62
N PHE A 172 -3.90 0.13 -5.54
CA PHE A 172 -4.66 -0.43 -6.65
C PHE A 172 -6.14 -0.54 -6.26
N THR A 173 -7.04 -0.73 -7.23
CA THR A 173 -8.49 -0.79 -6.95
C THR A 173 -8.84 -2.11 -6.26
N ILE A 174 -9.31 -2.06 -5.00
CA ILE A 174 -9.65 -3.24 -4.19
C ILE A 174 -11.14 -3.59 -4.39
N GLU A 175 -11.47 -4.11 -5.57
CA GLU A 175 -12.85 -4.33 -6.00
C GLU A 175 -13.41 -5.70 -5.61
N LYS A 176 -12.62 -6.76 -5.80
CA LYS A 176 -13.08 -8.16 -5.69
C LYS A 176 -12.74 -8.75 -4.33
N ILE A 177 -13.64 -9.55 -3.75
CA ILE A 177 -13.43 -10.19 -2.45
C ILE A 177 -12.19 -11.11 -2.43
N GLY A 178 -11.88 -11.78 -3.54
CA GLY A 178 -10.68 -12.64 -3.64
C GLY A 178 -9.35 -11.87 -3.47
N ILE A 179 -9.37 -10.55 -3.64
CA ILE A 179 -8.21 -9.70 -3.32
C ILE A 179 -8.03 -9.56 -1.81
N VAL A 180 -9.12 -9.55 -1.03
CA VAL A 180 -9.05 -9.57 0.44
C VAL A 180 -8.39 -10.86 0.92
N ASP A 181 -8.73 -12.00 0.32
CA ASP A 181 -8.12 -13.30 0.63
C ASP A 181 -6.63 -13.35 0.25
N TRP A 182 -6.21 -12.57 -0.73
CA TRP A 182 -4.79 -12.40 -1.07
C TRP A 182 -4.07 -11.45 -0.09
N ILE A 183 -4.68 -10.32 0.30
CA ILE A 183 -4.06 -9.34 1.20
C ILE A 183 -3.92 -9.89 2.63
N ASP A 184 -4.85 -10.74 3.10
CA ASP A 184 -4.82 -11.29 4.47
C ASP A 184 -3.47 -11.94 4.83
N PRO A 185 -2.97 -12.96 4.12
CA PRO A 185 -1.67 -13.55 4.42
C PRO A 185 -0.49 -12.58 4.19
N ILE A 186 -0.59 -11.67 3.21
CA ILE A 186 0.45 -10.65 2.94
C ILE A 186 0.67 -9.74 4.17
N VAL A 187 -0.40 -9.31 4.83
CA VAL A 187 -0.30 -8.47 6.03
C VAL A 187 -0.02 -9.31 7.27
N ARG A 188 -0.71 -10.46 7.42
CA ARG A 188 -0.58 -11.35 8.58
C ARG A 188 0.85 -11.84 8.79
N HIS A 189 1.55 -12.20 7.72
CA HIS A 189 2.89 -12.76 7.81
C HIS A 189 3.99 -11.69 7.87
N ALA A 190 3.67 -10.41 7.69
CA ALA A 190 4.62 -9.30 7.81
C ALA A 190 4.82 -8.89 9.28
N THR A 191 5.47 -9.75 10.07
CA THR A 191 5.60 -9.55 11.53
C THR A 191 6.44 -8.33 11.91
N ASP A 192 7.40 -7.91 11.07
CA ASP A 192 8.22 -6.72 11.29
C ASP A 192 7.64 -5.43 10.69
N LEU A 193 6.38 -5.45 10.23
CA LEU A 193 5.78 -4.33 9.52
C LEU A 193 5.76 -3.04 10.35
N ARG A 194 6.34 -1.98 9.80
CA ARG A 194 6.43 -0.65 10.41
C ARG A 194 5.56 0.38 9.70
N LYS A 195 5.35 0.21 8.40
CA LYS A 195 4.56 1.12 7.58
C LYS A 195 3.61 0.34 6.69
N LEU A 196 2.32 0.64 6.82
CA LEU A 196 1.25 0.10 6.00
C LEU A 196 0.51 1.24 5.32
N THR A 197 0.45 1.20 4.00
CA THR A 197 -0.31 2.15 3.20
C THR A 197 -1.26 1.40 2.28
N ILE A 198 -2.56 1.64 2.43
CA ILE A 198 -3.61 1.04 1.60
C ILE A 198 -4.43 2.16 0.97
N LEU A 199 -4.43 2.21 -0.36
CA LEU A 199 -5.27 3.08 -1.17
C LEU A 199 -6.28 2.17 -1.87
N PHE A 200 -7.53 2.26 -1.46
CA PHE A 200 -8.59 1.35 -1.88
C PHE A 200 -9.25 1.74 -3.22
N ASP A 201 -9.05 3.00 -3.66
CA ASP A 201 -9.64 3.58 -4.89
C ASP A 201 -11.17 3.46 -4.96
N ASP A 202 -11.84 3.60 -3.81
CA ASP A 202 -13.29 3.41 -3.63
C ASP A 202 -13.77 2.01 -4.06
N GLY A 203 -12.89 1.00 -4.04
CA GLY A 203 -13.21 -0.37 -4.41
C GLY A 203 -14.16 -1.06 -3.44
N TRP A 204 -15.07 -1.88 -3.98
CA TRP A 204 -16.18 -2.47 -3.22
C TRP A 204 -15.74 -3.38 -2.05
N ALA A 205 -14.59 -4.04 -2.15
CA ALA A 205 -14.10 -4.95 -1.12
C ALA A 205 -13.36 -4.24 0.03
N ALA A 206 -13.23 -2.91 0.00
CA ALA A 206 -12.51 -2.12 1.00
C ALA A 206 -13.02 -2.32 2.43
N ARG A 207 -14.35 -2.33 2.63
CA ARG A 207 -14.97 -2.60 3.94
C ARG A 207 -14.55 -3.96 4.48
N GLY A 208 -14.68 -5.01 3.67
CA GLY A 208 -14.33 -6.37 4.05
C GLY A 208 -12.86 -6.52 4.40
N LEU A 209 -11.97 -5.77 3.73
CA LEU A 209 -10.56 -5.72 4.10
C LEU A 209 -10.33 -5.05 5.45
N ILE A 210 -10.96 -3.91 5.75
CA ILE A 210 -10.82 -3.26 7.08
C ILE A 210 -11.34 -4.20 8.18
N GLU A 211 -12.48 -4.85 7.97
CA GLU A 211 -13.03 -5.85 8.89
C GLU A 211 -12.04 -6.99 9.14
N ARG A 212 -11.43 -7.54 8.07
CA ARG A 212 -10.43 -8.61 8.17
C ARG A 212 -9.17 -8.16 8.91
N LEU A 213 -8.64 -6.98 8.58
CA LEU A 213 -7.46 -6.43 9.24
C LEU A 213 -7.72 -6.16 10.73
N SER A 214 -8.94 -5.77 11.09
CA SER A 214 -9.33 -5.54 12.48
C SER A 214 -9.36 -6.83 13.32
N SER A 215 -9.53 -7.99 12.68
CA SER A 215 -9.54 -9.30 13.34
C SER A 215 -8.19 -10.00 13.30
N LEU A 216 -7.14 -9.37 12.78
CA LEU A 216 -5.80 -9.93 12.83
C LEU A 216 -5.22 -9.83 14.24
N ASP A 217 -4.82 -10.97 14.78
CA ASP A 217 -3.94 -11.06 15.94
C ASP A 217 -2.49 -10.85 15.46
N THR A 218 -2.11 -9.59 15.28
CA THR A 218 -0.80 -9.21 14.75
C THR A 218 0.18 -8.95 15.88
N THR A 219 1.40 -9.48 15.76
CA THR A 219 2.55 -9.13 16.60
C THR A 219 3.31 -7.89 16.11
N SER A 220 2.92 -7.37 14.94
CA SER A 220 3.62 -6.24 14.31
C SER A 220 3.49 -4.97 15.13
N GLN A 221 4.58 -4.20 15.13
CA GLN A 221 4.72 -2.96 15.86
C GLN A 221 4.61 -1.79 14.89
N LEU A 222 3.45 -1.70 14.23
CA LEU A 222 3.16 -0.76 13.16
C LEU A 222 3.26 0.69 13.64
N GLN A 223 4.08 1.48 12.97
CA GLN A 223 4.36 2.87 13.36
C GLN A 223 3.66 3.89 12.45
N GLU A 224 3.43 3.54 11.18
CA GLU A 224 2.77 4.39 10.21
C GLU A 224 1.61 3.65 9.54
N LEU A 225 0.41 4.22 9.63
CA LEU A 225 -0.78 3.70 8.96
C LEU A 225 -1.38 4.77 8.06
N THR A 226 -1.60 4.40 6.80
CA THR A 226 -2.31 5.24 5.84
C THR A 226 -3.45 4.47 5.19
N LEU A 227 -4.67 4.98 5.30
CA LEU A 227 -5.88 4.40 4.70
C LEU A 227 -6.58 5.46 3.85
N LYS A 228 -6.80 5.18 2.55
CA LYS A 228 -7.39 6.16 1.62
C LYS A 228 -8.45 5.60 0.69
N GLY A 229 -9.58 6.31 0.59
CA GLY A 229 -10.57 6.10 -0.47
C GLY A 229 -11.53 4.96 -0.20
N VAL A 230 -12.24 5.01 0.93
CA VAL A 230 -13.34 4.09 1.26
C VAL A 230 -14.62 4.90 1.39
N THR A 231 -15.24 5.26 0.25
CA THR A 231 -16.50 6.00 0.28
C THR A 231 -17.74 5.11 0.25
N GLU A 232 -17.72 4.05 -0.56
CA GLU A 232 -18.77 3.02 -0.64
C GLU A 232 -18.10 1.68 -0.98
N PRO A 233 -18.44 0.56 -0.30
CA PRO A 233 -19.35 0.51 0.85
C PRO A 233 -18.76 1.21 2.07
N LYS A 234 -19.65 1.76 2.90
CA LYS A 234 -19.27 2.47 4.12
C LYS A 234 -18.56 1.53 5.10
N THR A 235 -17.59 2.09 5.82
CA THR A 235 -16.78 1.37 6.81
C THR A 235 -17.56 1.21 8.12
N ASN A 236 -17.47 0.02 8.72
CA ASN A 236 -17.98 -0.22 10.07
C ASN A 236 -17.08 0.49 11.11
N GLU A 237 -17.70 1.30 11.97
CA GLU A 237 -17.01 2.07 13.00
C GLU A 237 -16.22 1.17 13.96
N ALA A 238 -16.83 0.09 14.45
CA ALA A 238 -16.21 -0.81 15.41
C ALA A 238 -14.98 -1.52 14.82
N SER A 239 -15.03 -1.92 13.54
CA SER A 239 -13.90 -2.52 12.84
C SER A 239 -12.75 -1.54 12.65
N LEU A 240 -13.03 -0.30 12.24
CA LEU A 240 -11.97 0.71 12.11
C LEU A 240 -11.37 1.07 13.48
N SER A 241 -12.22 1.27 14.49
CA SER A 241 -11.84 1.51 15.88
C SER A 241 -10.93 0.39 16.39
N LYS A 242 -11.32 -0.88 16.20
CA LYS A 242 -10.53 -2.05 16.60
C LYS A 242 -9.20 -2.13 15.85
N LEU A 243 -9.20 -1.91 14.54
CA LEU A 243 -7.98 -1.90 13.73
C LEU A 243 -6.97 -0.85 14.24
N LEU A 244 -7.43 0.37 14.53
CA LEU A 244 -6.56 1.42 15.08
C LEU A 244 -6.06 1.04 16.48
N HIS A 245 -6.93 0.47 17.31
CA HIS A 245 -6.60 0.06 18.68
C HIS A 245 -5.55 -1.05 18.72
N ASN A 246 -5.54 -1.97 17.75
CA ASN A 246 -4.51 -3.02 17.64
C ASN A 246 -3.07 -2.45 17.61
N TYR A 247 -2.90 -1.20 17.19
CA TYR A 247 -1.61 -0.53 17.12
C TYR A 247 -1.48 0.66 18.08
N ARG A 248 -2.32 0.72 19.11
CA ARG A 248 -2.36 1.83 20.09
C ARG A 248 -0.97 2.23 20.60
N ASP A 249 -0.17 1.24 21.00
CA ASP A 249 1.10 1.46 21.70
C ASP A 249 2.27 1.74 20.76
N SER A 250 2.11 1.52 19.46
CA SER A 250 3.19 1.62 18.46
C SER A 250 2.95 2.70 17.40
N LEU A 251 1.70 3.08 17.14
CA LEU A 251 1.32 3.98 16.05
C LEU A 251 1.79 5.42 16.31
N ARG A 252 2.66 5.92 15.43
CA ARG A 252 3.26 7.26 15.49
C ARG A 252 2.68 8.22 14.46
N VAL A 253 2.31 7.71 13.28
CA VAL A 253 1.79 8.48 12.16
C VAL A 253 0.51 7.85 11.64
N LEU A 254 -0.53 8.66 11.52
CA LEU A 254 -1.82 8.24 10.95
C LEU A 254 -2.26 9.21 9.86
N ASP A 255 -2.55 8.69 8.66
CA ASP A 255 -3.20 9.45 7.59
C ASP A 255 -4.46 8.74 7.13
N ILE A 256 -5.60 9.35 7.39
CA ILE A 256 -6.91 8.86 6.98
C ILE A 256 -7.49 9.85 5.99
N THR A 257 -7.76 9.37 4.77
CA THR A 257 -8.32 10.19 3.71
C THR A 257 -9.54 9.53 3.08
N ARG A 258 -10.64 10.28 2.91
CA ARG A 258 -11.85 9.83 2.19
C ARG A 258 -12.41 8.52 2.74
N ILE A 259 -12.61 8.44 4.06
CA ILE A 259 -13.31 7.32 4.69
C ILE A 259 -14.70 7.76 5.15
N THR A 260 -15.73 7.03 4.71
CA THR A 260 -17.12 7.18 5.16
C THR A 260 -17.47 6.09 6.16
N LEU A 261 -17.93 6.46 7.34
CA LEU A 261 -18.47 5.51 8.32
C LEU A 261 -19.96 5.23 8.05
N GLU A 262 -20.40 4.01 8.35
CA GLU A 262 -21.81 3.61 8.23
C GLU A 262 -22.71 4.23 9.30
N SER A 263 -22.12 4.65 10.43
CA SER A 263 -22.79 5.25 11.58
C SER A 263 -21.98 6.44 12.11
N SER A 264 -22.53 7.16 13.08
CA SER A 264 -21.80 8.22 13.78
C SER A 264 -20.72 7.62 14.68
N GLY A 265 -19.46 8.00 14.47
CA GLY A 265 -18.32 7.28 15.03
C GLY A 265 -17.01 8.04 15.09
N TRP A 266 -16.81 9.02 14.20
CA TRP A 266 -15.53 9.73 14.12
C TRP A 266 -15.18 10.47 15.40
N LYS A 267 -16.18 11.01 16.12
CA LYS A 267 -15.94 11.64 17.42
C LYS A 267 -15.33 10.67 18.43
N SER A 268 -15.85 9.43 18.48
CA SER A 268 -15.33 8.37 19.35
C SER A 268 -13.90 7.97 18.96
N ILE A 269 -13.69 7.74 17.65
CA ILE A 269 -12.38 7.39 17.10
C ILE A 269 -11.34 8.47 17.40
N LEU A 270 -11.67 9.75 17.18
CA LEU A 270 -10.75 10.85 17.46
C LEU A 270 -10.42 10.95 18.96
N ARG A 271 -11.42 10.78 19.84
CA ARG A 271 -11.17 10.74 21.30
C ARG A 271 -10.23 9.60 21.67
N MET A 272 -10.46 8.40 21.13
CA MET A 272 -9.58 7.24 21.34
C MET A 272 -8.15 7.52 20.86
N LEU A 273 -7.98 8.10 19.67
CA LEU A 273 -6.67 8.46 19.13
C LEU A 273 -5.91 9.49 19.99
N SER A 274 -6.63 10.38 20.69
CA SER A 274 -6.01 11.32 21.62
C SER A 274 -5.32 10.63 22.81
N GLU A 275 -5.62 9.35 23.06
CA GLU A 275 -5.06 8.55 24.15
C GLU A 275 -3.90 7.65 23.71
N PHE A 276 -3.51 7.68 22.43
CA PHE A 276 -2.43 6.84 21.93
C PHE A 276 -1.09 7.37 22.46
N PRO A 277 -0.28 6.57 23.17
CA PRO A 277 0.89 7.06 23.90
C PRO A 277 1.97 7.67 23.00
N VAL A 278 2.15 7.17 21.78
CA VAL A 278 3.28 7.54 20.90
C VAL A 278 2.86 8.24 19.61
N LEU A 279 1.58 8.60 19.46
CA LEU A 279 1.06 9.27 18.27
C LEU A 279 1.59 10.71 18.17
N LYS A 280 2.37 10.99 17.11
CA LYS A 280 3.09 12.25 16.88
C LYS A 280 2.60 13.03 15.67
N SER A 281 1.88 12.39 14.76
CA SER A 281 1.42 13.00 13.52
C SER A 281 0.09 12.41 13.10
N CYS A 282 -0.88 13.27 12.79
CA CYS A 282 -2.16 12.87 12.21
C CYS A 282 -2.55 13.74 11.03
N SER A 283 -3.22 13.14 10.06
CA SER A 283 -3.85 13.81 8.93
C SER A 283 -5.22 13.18 8.71
N PHE A 284 -6.25 14.02 8.70
CA PHE A 284 -7.62 13.64 8.40
C PHE A 284 -8.10 14.48 7.24
N ASN A 285 -8.57 13.84 6.17
CA ASN A 285 -8.97 14.52 4.95
C ASN A 285 -10.27 13.93 4.39
N ILE A 286 -11.33 14.72 4.28
CA ILE A 286 -12.65 14.34 3.74
C ILE A 286 -13.19 13.12 4.53
N LEU A 287 -13.47 13.33 5.81
CA LEU A 287 -14.16 12.34 6.64
C LEU A 287 -15.66 12.51 6.52
N LYS A 288 -16.40 11.40 6.52
CA LYS A 288 -17.86 11.40 6.43
C LYS A 288 -18.50 10.43 7.41
N GLU A 289 -19.72 10.75 7.83
CA GLU A 289 -20.62 9.85 8.56
C GLU A 289 -21.90 9.70 7.76
N VAL A 290 -22.26 8.45 7.45
CA VAL A 290 -23.43 8.12 6.64
C VAL A 290 -23.36 8.81 5.28
N CYS A 291 -24.01 9.96 5.10
CA CYS A 291 -24.01 10.77 3.88
C CYS A 291 -23.56 12.22 4.13
N CYS A 292 -23.09 12.52 5.34
CA CYS A 292 -22.81 13.87 5.81
C CYS A 292 -21.31 14.14 5.87
N ASP A 293 -20.92 15.36 5.50
CA ASP A 293 -19.53 15.83 5.60
C ASP A 293 -19.24 16.19 7.07
N ILE A 294 -18.04 15.87 7.56
CA ILE A 294 -17.58 16.31 8.89
C ILE A 294 -16.83 17.63 8.75
N GLN A 295 -17.02 18.51 9.74
CA GLN A 295 -16.23 19.71 9.90
C GLN A 295 -15.66 19.85 11.32
N PHE A 296 -14.58 20.62 11.41
CA PHE A 296 -13.88 20.97 12.65
C PHE A 296 -13.85 22.50 12.81
N PRO A 297 -14.91 23.14 13.34
CA PRO A 297 -15.00 24.61 13.43
C PRO A 297 -13.78 25.25 14.12
N VAL A 298 -13.32 24.60 15.19
CA VAL A 298 -12.19 25.06 16.01
C VAL A 298 -10.85 25.07 15.28
N ALA A 299 -10.74 24.43 14.11
CA ALA A 299 -9.47 24.35 13.38
C ALA A 299 -8.90 25.74 13.02
N SER A 300 -9.77 26.73 12.76
CA SER A 300 -9.33 28.10 12.47
C SER A 300 -8.77 28.86 13.68
N GLU A 301 -9.03 28.36 14.89
CA GLU A 301 -8.57 28.95 16.16
C GLU A 301 -7.28 28.28 16.67
N ILE A 302 -6.84 27.19 16.05
CA ILE A 302 -5.60 26.50 16.44
C ILE A 302 -4.43 27.20 15.73
N PRO A 303 -3.43 27.70 16.47
CA PRO A 303 -2.25 28.33 15.86
C PRO A 303 -1.53 27.37 14.92
N THR A 304 -1.02 27.89 13.80
CA THR A 304 -0.31 27.07 12.79
C THR A 304 0.97 26.44 13.35
N VAL A 305 1.63 27.11 14.29
CA VAL A 305 2.73 26.55 15.06
C VAL A 305 2.52 26.93 16.51
N ASP A 306 2.53 25.94 17.41
CA ASP A 306 2.41 26.15 18.84
C ASP A 306 3.30 25.16 19.59
N GLU A 307 4.25 25.67 20.39
CA GLU A 307 5.19 24.87 21.18
C GLU A 307 5.89 23.73 20.39
N GLY A 308 6.29 24.02 19.14
CA GLY A 308 6.94 23.04 18.25
C GLY A 308 5.97 22.03 17.61
N THR A 309 4.66 22.26 17.72
CA THR A 309 3.62 21.51 17.03
C THR A 309 3.15 22.28 15.80
N GLU A 310 3.28 21.67 14.63
CA GLU A 310 2.75 22.18 13.38
C GLU A 310 1.29 21.76 13.23
N PHE A 311 0.42 22.70 12.90
CA PHE A 311 -0.98 22.47 12.59
C PHE A 311 -1.33 23.12 11.25
N THR A 312 -2.00 22.36 10.38
CA THR A 312 -2.52 22.86 9.11
C THR A 312 -3.95 22.42 8.92
N PHE A 313 -4.76 23.28 8.31
CA PHE A 313 -6.11 22.92 7.90
C PHE A 313 -6.42 23.48 6.51
N ARG A 314 -7.36 22.84 5.82
CA ARG A 314 -7.87 23.31 4.53
C ARG A 314 -9.38 23.28 4.51
N SER A 315 -9.97 24.45 4.32
CA SER A 315 -11.41 24.60 4.11
C SER A 315 -11.77 24.48 2.63
N ARG A 316 -12.98 23.99 2.35
CA ARG A 316 -13.62 24.08 1.04
C ARG A 316 -14.96 24.82 1.18
N LYS A 317 -15.34 25.54 0.13
CA LYS A 317 -16.70 26.09 0.00
C LYS A 317 -17.56 25.14 -0.84
N ARG A 318 -18.76 24.80 -0.36
CA ARG A 318 -19.77 24.03 -1.10
C ARG A 318 -21.14 24.58 -0.74
N LYS A 319 -21.97 24.87 -1.75
CA LYS A 319 -23.32 25.43 -1.57
C LYS A 319 -23.37 26.64 -0.61
N GLY A 320 -22.39 27.54 -0.70
CA GLY A 320 -22.32 28.74 0.14
C GLY A 320 -21.78 28.54 1.57
N ARG A 321 -21.52 27.30 2.01
CA ARG A 321 -20.94 27.01 3.32
C ARG A 321 -19.46 26.64 3.21
N THR A 322 -18.66 27.11 4.15
CA THR A 322 -17.24 26.76 4.30
C THR A 322 -17.13 25.63 5.32
N PHE A 323 -16.48 24.52 4.97
CA PHE A 323 -16.27 23.38 5.88
C PHE A 323 -14.82 22.92 5.78
N ASN A 324 -14.25 22.51 6.91
CA ASN A 324 -12.86 22.07 7.01
C ASN A 324 -12.73 20.64 6.51
N THR A 325 -12.16 20.51 5.32
CA THR A 325 -12.01 19.21 4.64
C THR A 325 -10.72 18.51 4.97
N ARG A 326 -9.71 19.22 5.46
CA ARG A 326 -8.45 18.62 5.87
C ARG A 326 -7.98 19.28 7.16
N VAL A 327 -7.52 18.46 8.09
CA VAL A 327 -6.77 18.89 9.27
C VAL A 327 -5.55 17.98 9.40
N SER A 328 -4.42 18.56 9.78
CA SER A 328 -3.20 17.80 10.05
C SER A 328 -2.44 18.46 11.18
N CYS A 329 -1.90 17.64 12.07
CA CYS A 329 -1.05 18.07 13.17
C CYS A 329 0.19 17.17 13.24
N ARG A 330 1.31 17.76 13.67
CA ARG A 330 2.56 17.05 13.90
C ARG A 330 3.34 17.73 15.02
N GLY A 331 3.68 16.98 16.07
CA GLY A 331 4.47 17.49 17.19
C GLY A 331 3.94 17.08 18.57
N PRO A 332 4.50 17.64 19.65
CA PRO A 332 4.21 17.23 21.02
C PRO A 332 2.74 17.41 21.43
N ASN A 333 2.05 18.44 20.93
CA ASN A 333 0.65 18.74 21.30
C ASN A 333 -0.40 18.04 20.41
N THR A 334 0.03 17.10 19.55
CA THR A 334 -0.85 16.33 18.64
C THR A 334 -2.09 15.77 19.34
N LYS A 335 -1.93 15.17 20.53
CA LYS A 335 -3.04 14.57 21.28
C LYS A 335 -4.07 15.59 21.77
N ALA A 336 -3.59 16.72 22.28
CA ALA A 336 -4.45 17.80 22.75
C ALA A 336 -5.25 18.41 21.58
N ILE A 337 -4.60 18.59 20.43
CA ILE A 337 -5.25 19.03 19.20
C ILE A 337 -6.33 18.04 18.75
N ILE A 338 -6.03 16.74 18.69
CA ILE A 338 -7.01 15.71 18.32
C ILE A 338 -8.22 15.74 19.26
N ARG A 339 -8.01 15.89 20.57
CA ARG A 339 -9.09 16.00 21.55
C ARG A 339 -9.97 17.23 21.30
N ARG A 340 -9.35 18.40 21.10
CA ARG A 340 -10.06 19.66 20.78
C ARG A 340 -10.85 19.54 19.47
N LEU A 341 -10.27 18.91 18.44
CA LEU A 341 -10.96 18.61 17.19
C LEU A 341 -12.18 17.72 17.42
N ALA A 342 -12.03 16.63 18.20
CA ALA A 342 -13.12 15.72 18.52
C ALA A 342 -14.28 16.40 19.27
N ASP A 343 -13.96 17.28 20.22
CA ASP A 343 -14.98 17.97 21.02
C ASP A 343 -15.76 19.00 20.20
N SER A 344 -15.08 19.69 19.27
CA SER A 344 -15.69 20.66 18.33
C SER A 344 -16.36 20.02 17.11
N MET A 345 -16.20 18.72 16.88
CA MET A 345 -16.62 18.07 15.64
C MET A 345 -18.13 18.23 15.40
N GLU A 346 -18.48 18.67 14.19
CA GLU A 346 -19.86 18.86 13.75
C GLU A 346 -20.15 18.09 12.46
N ILE A 347 -21.40 17.66 12.29
CA ILE A 347 -21.90 16.99 11.11
C ILE A 347 -22.65 18.00 10.24
N VAL A 348 -22.25 18.13 8.98
CA VAL A 348 -22.88 19.02 8.00
C VAL A 348 -23.72 18.21 7.02
N ARG A 349 -25.03 18.49 7.00
CA ARG A 349 -25.99 17.91 6.06
C ARG A 349 -26.08 18.68 4.75
#